data_AF-A0AAU4A4E2-F1
#
_entry.id   AF-A0AAU4A4E2-F1
#
_cell.length_a   1.000
_cell.length_b   1.000
_cell.length_c   1.000
_cell.angle_alpha   90.00
_cell.angle_beta   90.00
_cell.angle_gamma   90.00
#
_symmetry.space_group_name_H-M   'P 1'
#
loop_
_entity.id
_entity.type
_entity.pdbx_description
1 polymer ?
#
loop_
_entity_poly.entity_id
_entity_poly.type
_entity_poly.pdbx_seq_one_letter_code
_entity_poly.pdbx_strand_id
1 'polypeptide(L)'
;MRTASPKSPEPLGLALKVAAVVLWSLTALSVALVVLLLAVVCLLGAESGKDVTGAWQRPLTVTSGAAGVLALLYFAPGIRRMPRDARLALLGALALPGFLALVVGVM
;
A
#
# COMPACT_ATOMS: atom_id res chain seq x y z
N MET A 1 -36.14 -0.95 -33.78
CA MET A 1 -35.56 -0.50 -32.50
C MET A 1 -34.52 -1.51 -32.05
N ARG A 2 -33.29 -1.09 -31.75
CA ARG A 2 -32.22 -1.98 -31.23
C ARG A 2 -32.24 -1.86 -29.70
N THR A 3 -32.76 -2.86 -29.00
CA THR A 3 -32.76 -2.88 -27.53
C THR A 3 -31.33 -3.00 -27.03
N ALA A 4 -30.88 -1.99 -26.27
CA ALA A 4 -29.61 -2.07 -25.57
C ALA A 4 -29.75 -3.09 -24.44
N SER A 5 -29.16 -4.28 -24.62
CA SER A 5 -29.07 -5.25 -23.52
C SER A 5 -28.29 -4.62 -22.37
N PRO A 6 -28.80 -4.64 -21.13
CA PRO A 6 -28.06 -4.10 -19.99
C PRO A 6 -26.79 -4.93 -19.81
N LYS A 7 -25.63 -4.32 -20.09
CA LYS A 7 -24.33 -4.98 -19.93
C LYS A 7 -24.18 -5.35 -18.45
N SER A 8 -24.32 -6.64 -18.14
CA SER A 8 -24.10 -7.15 -16.80
C SER A 8 -22.69 -6.78 -16.34
N PRO A 9 -22.50 -6.42 -15.05
CA PRO A 9 -21.17 -6.10 -14.55
C PRO A 9 -20.29 -7.34 -14.73
N GLU A 10 -19.21 -7.23 -15.51
CA GLU A 10 -18.32 -8.35 -15.74
C GLU A 10 -17.76 -8.85 -14.40
N PRO A 11 -17.86 -10.15 -14.08
CA PRO A 11 -17.51 -10.67 -12.76
C PRO A 11 -16.04 -10.40 -12.40
N LEU A 12 -15.16 -10.38 -13.40
CA LEU A 12 -13.76 -9.99 -13.29
C LEU A 12 -13.56 -8.56 -12.78
N GLY A 13 -14.35 -7.58 -13.25
CA GLY A 13 -14.23 -6.18 -12.84
C GLY A 13 -14.62 -5.97 -11.38
N LEU A 14 -15.65 -6.69 -10.91
CA LEU A 14 -16.08 -6.64 -9.51
C LEU A 14 -15.07 -7.35 -8.59
N ALA A 15 -14.56 -8.52 -9.00
CA ALA A 15 -13.51 -9.24 -8.27
C ALA A 15 -12.22 -8.41 -8.12
N LEU A 16 -11.78 -7.73 -9.20
CA LEU A 16 -10.61 -6.85 -9.16
C LEU A 16 -10.79 -5.65 -8.21
N LYS A 17 -11.99 -5.06 -8.17
CA LYS A 17 -12.30 -3.98 -7.21
C LYS A 17 -12.25 -4.48 -5.77
N VAL A 18 -12.86 -5.61 -5.47
CA VAL A 18 -12.85 -6.21 -4.12
C VAL A 18 -11.40 -6.55 -3.71
N ALA A 19 -10.63 -7.20 -4.59
CA ALA A 19 -9.23 -7.50 -4.33
C ALA A 19 -8.40 -6.22 -4.08
N ALA A 20 -8.56 -5.18 -4.90
CA ALA A 20 -7.89 -3.90 -4.69
C ALA A 20 -8.26 -3.29 -3.32
N VAL A 21 -9.55 -3.21 -2.97
CA VAL A 21 -10.00 -2.67 -1.67
C VAL A 21 -9.43 -3.47 -0.51
N VAL A 22 -9.42 -4.80 -0.59
CA VAL A 22 -8.86 -5.68 0.46
C VAL A 22 -7.35 -5.46 0.61
N LEU A 23 -6.59 -5.45 -0.48
CA LEU A 23 -5.13 -5.25 -0.40
C LEU A 23 -4.74 -3.85 0.06
N TRP A 24 -5.46 -2.80 -0.37
CA TRP A 24 -5.22 -1.44 0.11
C TRP A 24 -5.61 -1.27 1.58
N SER A 25 -6.71 -1.89 2.03
CA SER A 25 -7.10 -1.90 3.45
C SER A 25 -6.07 -2.64 4.31
N LEU A 26 -5.59 -3.80 3.84
CA LEU A 26 -4.57 -4.59 4.54
C LEU A 26 -3.23 -3.84 4.59
N THR A 27 -2.83 -3.17 3.50
CA THR A 27 -1.64 -2.32 3.46
C THR A 27 -1.76 -1.15 4.44
N ALA A 28 -2.90 -0.44 4.45
CA ALA A 28 -3.15 0.66 5.38
C ALA A 28 -3.15 0.20 6.84
N LEU A 29 -3.75 -0.95 7.15
CA LEU A 29 -3.72 -1.57 8.48
C LEU A 29 -2.28 -1.94 8.89
N SER A 30 -1.49 -2.50 7.97
CA SER A 30 -0.08 -2.85 8.22
C SER A 30 0.77 -1.60 8.50
N VAL A 31 0.59 -0.51 7.72
CA VAL A 31 1.21 0.79 7.98
C VAL A 31 0.81 1.34 9.35
N ALA A 32 -0.49 1.32 9.68
CA ALA A 32 -1.00 1.80 10.96
C ALA A 32 -0.42 1.02 12.16
N LEU A 33 -0.29 -0.31 12.04
CA LEU A 33 0.33 -1.15 13.06
C LEU A 33 1.82 -0.82 13.25
N VAL A 34 2.58 -0.59 12.18
CA VAL A 34 3.99 -0.19 12.28
C VAL A 34 4.14 1.20 12.89
N VAL A 35 3.29 2.17 12.52
CA VAL A 35 3.29 3.51 13.13
C VAL A 35 2.95 3.44 14.62
N LEU A 36 1.98 2.61 15.01
CA LEU A 36 1.63 2.36 16.42
C LEU A 36 2.81 1.74 17.18
N LEU A 37 3.47 0.74 16.59
CA LEU A 37 4.61 0.06 17.22
C LEU A 37 5.80 1.01 17.41
N LEU A 38 6.09 1.87 16.42
CA LEU A 38 7.10 2.92 16.51
C LEU A 38 6.76 3.95 17.60
N ALA A 39 5.48 4.35 17.70
CA ALA A 39 5.03 5.26 18.75
C ALA A 39 5.22 4.66 20.16
N VAL A 40 4.90 3.37 20.35
CA VAL A 40 5.14 2.65 21.61
C VAL A 40 6.64 2.57 21.92
N VAL A 41 7.48 2.19 20.95
CA VAL A 41 8.95 2.14 21.12
C VAL A 41 9.51 3.52 21.48
N CYS A 42 8.99 4.59 20.90
CA CYS A 42 9.43 5.95 21.21
C CYS A 42 8.98 6.42 22.59
N LEU A 43 7.79 6.03 23.04
CA LEU A 43 7.30 6.34 24.39
C LEU A 43 8.18 5.66 25.45
N LEU A 44 8.46 4.36 25.28
CA LEU A 44 9.37 3.59 26.16
C LEU A 44 10.83 4.11 26.10
N GLY A 45 11.27 4.54 24.92
CA GLY A 45 12.61 5.11 24.71
C GLY A 45 12.78 6.50 25.35
N ALA A 46 11.73 7.32 25.35
CA ALA A 46 11.71 8.64 25.99
C ALA A 46 11.83 8.54 27.51
N GLU A 47 11.12 7.61 28.16
CA GLU A 47 11.31 7.31 29.59
C GLU A 47 12.72 6.80 29.91
N SER A 48 13.36 6.14 28.94
CA SER A 48 14.75 5.67 29.05
C SER A 48 15.81 6.75 28.76
N GLY A 49 15.42 7.99 28.45
CA GLY A 49 16.33 9.06 28.03
C GLY A 49 17.12 8.77 26.75
N LYS A 50 16.65 7.85 25.89
CA LYS A 50 17.33 7.48 24.64
C LYS A 50 16.89 8.36 23.48
N ASP A 51 17.83 8.68 22.61
CA ASP A 51 17.58 9.46 21.40
C ASP A 51 16.80 8.62 20.36
N VAL A 52 15.47 8.77 20.35
CA VAL A 52 14.56 8.01 19.47
C VAL A 52 14.28 8.69 18.12
N THR A 53 14.90 9.84 17.86
CA THR A 53 14.76 10.61 16.62
C THR A 53 15.15 9.80 15.38
N GLY A 54 16.22 8.99 15.47
CA GLY A 54 16.64 8.08 14.39
C GLY A 54 15.65 6.94 14.09
N ALA A 55 14.80 6.56 15.05
CA ALA A 55 13.83 5.47 14.89
C ALA A 55 12.71 5.82 13.90
N TRP A 56 12.38 7.11 13.70
CA TRP A 56 11.40 7.56 12.72
C TRP A 56 11.97 7.79 11.32
N GLN A 57 13.25 8.20 11.22
CA GLN A 57 13.86 8.59 9.94
C GLN A 57 13.88 7.45 8.92
N ARG A 58 14.27 6.24 9.34
CA ARG A 58 14.26 5.05 8.47
C ARG A 58 12.86 4.67 7.97
N PRO A 59 11.84 4.42 8.81
CA PRO A 59 10.51 4.07 8.33
C PRO A 59 9.85 5.19 7.51
N LEU A 60 10.11 6.47 7.79
CA LEU A 60 9.63 7.59 6.97
C LEU A 60 10.29 7.63 5.57
N THR A 61 11.61 7.49 5.48
CA THR A 61 12.32 7.44 4.17
C THR A 61 11.95 6.20 3.37
N VAL A 62 11.77 5.06 4.03
CA VAL A 62 11.31 3.80 3.44
C VAL A 62 9.88 3.92 2.90
N THR A 63 8.93 4.40 3.70
CA THR A 63 7.51 4.48 3.28
C THR A 63 7.29 5.55 2.20
N SER A 64 7.97 6.70 2.28
CA SER A 64 7.95 7.71 1.22
C SER A 64 8.61 7.22 -0.08
N GLY A 65 9.72 6.48 0.01
CA GLY A 65 10.35 5.83 -1.14
C GLY A 65 9.43 4.81 -1.82
N ALA A 66 8.80 3.92 -1.04
CA ALA A 66 7.83 2.96 -1.55
C ALA A 66 6.61 3.63 -2.20
N ALA A 67 6.07 4.69 -1.58
CA ALA A 67 4.98 5.48 -2.15
C ALA A 67 5.39 6.16 -3.48
N GLY A 68 6.60 6.70 -3.56
CA GLY A 68 7.17 7.28 -4.79
C GLY A 68 7.30 6.25 -5.92
N VAL A 69 7.81 5.04 -5.61
CA VAL A 69 7.91 3.94 -6.59
C VAL A 69 6.52 3.49 -7.08
N LEU A 70 5.54 3.35 -6.19
CA LEU A 70 4.16 3.00 -6.55
C LEU A 70 3.50 4.11 -7.41
N ALA A 71 3.77 5.38 -7.11
CA ALA A 71 3.30 6.50 -7.92
C ALA A 71 3.92 6.49 -9.34
N LEU A 72 5.23 6.28 -9.45
CA LEU A 72 5.92 6.15 -10.75
C LEU A 72 5.38 4.97 -11.56
N LEU A 73 5.15 3.81 -10.92
CA LEU A 73 4.52 2.65 -11.54
C LEU A 73 3.10 2.95 -12.05
N TYR A 74 2.28 3.69 -11.30
CA TYR A 74 0.93 4.07 -11.72
C TYR A 74 0.91 4.87 -13.05
N PHE A 75 1.94 5.70 -13.29
CA PHE A 75 2.11 6.48 -14.52
C PHE A 75 2.91 5.78 -15.63
N ALA A 76 3.54 4.63 -15.35
CA ALA A 76 4.38 3.91 -16.29
C ALA A 76 3.64 3.52 -17.59
N PRO A 77 4.29 3.58 -18.77
CA PRO A 77 3.59 3.50 -20.07
C PRO A 77 2.88 2.17 -20.37
N GLY A 78 3.27 1.06 -19.72
CA GLY A 78 2.53 -0.21 -19.77
C GLY A 78 1.31 -0.21 -18.84
N ILE A 79 1.49 0.18 -17.58
CA ILE A 79 0.44 0.22 -16.55
C ILE A 79 -0.63 1.26 -16.90
N ARG A 80 -0.26 2.40 -17.50
CA ARG A 80 -1.23 3.46 -17.87
C ARG A 80 -2.26 3.03 -18.93
N ARG A 81 -2.03 1.91 -19.64
CA ARG A 81 -2.98 1.34 -20.62
C ARG A 81 -4.00 0.40 -19.97
N MET A 82 -3.78 -0.03 -18.74
CA MET A 82 -4.71 -0.91 -18.01
C MET A 82 -5.92 -0.12 -17.48
N PRO A 83 -7.11 -0.77 -17.37
CA PRO A 83 -8.25 -0.18 -16.68
C PRO A 83 -7.92 0.08 -15.21
N ARG A 84 -8.53 1.14 -14.64
CA ARG A 84 -8.18 1.67 -13.31
C ARG A 84 -8.21 0.61 -12.20
N ASP A 85 -9.21 -0.27 -12.22
CA ASP A 85 -9.37 -1.33 -11.22
C ASP A 85 -8.24 -2.37 -11.29
N ALA A 86 -7.81 -2.75 -12.49
CA ALA A 86 -6.66 -3.65 -12.68
C ALA A 86 -5.35 -3.02 -12.20
N ARG A 87 -5.14 -1.70 -12.39
CA ARG A 87 -3.96 -0.99 -11.84
C ARG A 87 -3.96 -1.01 -10.32
N LEU A 88 -5.11 -0.73 -9.70
CA LEU A 88 -5.22 -0.68 -8.23
C LEU A 88 -5.01 -2.06 -7.60
N ALA A 89 -5.50 -3.12 -8.25
CA ALA A 89 -5.22 -4.50 -7.85
C ALA A 89 -3.73 -4.87 -8.02
N LEU A 90 -3.11 -4.54 -9.16
CA LEU A 90 -1.68 -4.79 -9.42
C LEU A 90 -0.78 -4.04 -8.44
N LEU A 91 -1.06 -2.77 -8.18
CA LEU A 91 -0.28 -1.95 -7.23
C LEU A 91 -0.50 -2.39 -5.79
N GLY A 92 -1.72 -2.78 -5.40
CA GLY A 92 -1.96 -3.39 -4.09
C GLY A 92 -1.19 -4.71 -3.92
N ALA A 93 -1.16 -5.55 -4.95
CA ALA A 93 -0.44 -6.82 -4.96
C ALA A 93 1.08 -6.65 -4.89
N LEU A 94 1.61 -5.50 -5.32
CA LEU A 94 3.03 -5.15 -5.16
C LEU A 94 3.31 -4.46 -3.81
N ALA A 95 2.37 -3.64 -3.32
CA ALA A 95 2.49 -2.89 -2.07
C ALA A 95 2.57 -3.81 -0.85
N LEU A 96 1.78 -4.89 -0.79
CA LEU A 96 1.76 -5.79 0.35
C LEU A 96 3.10 -6.55 0.57
N PRO A 97 3.68 -7.28 -0.41
CA PRO A 97 5.00 -7.91 -0.24
C PRO A 97 6.13 -6.88 -0.14
N GLY A 98 6.02 -5.73 -0.81
CA GLY A 98 6.97 -4.63 -0.66
C GLY A 98 7.02 -4.11 0.78
N PHE A 99 5.85 -3.88 1.39
CA PHE A 99 5.75 -3.47 2.79
C PHE A 99 6.27 -4.55 3.74
N LEU A 100 5.90 -5.83 3.55
CA LEU A 100 6.41 -6.92 4.40
C LEU A 100 7.93 -7.06 4.31
N ALA A 101 8.50 -7.04 3.09
CA ALA A 101 9.95 -7.13 2.90
C ALA A 101 10.69 -5.95 3.52
N LEU A 102 10.08 -4.75 3.51
CA LEU A 102 10.61 -3.56 4.17
C LEU A 102 10.54 -3.66 5.71
N VAL A 103 9.45 -4.20 6.28
CA VAL A 103 9.37 -4.43 7.73
C VAL A 103 10.40 -5.48 8.18
N VAL A 104 10.55 -6.58 7.44
CA VAL A 104 11.52 -7.64 7.75
C VAL A 104 12.97 -7.16 7.55
N GLY A 105 13.26 -6.35 6.53
CA GLY A 105 14.59 -5.80 6.29
C GLY A 105 14.98 -4.61 7.19
N VAL A 106 14.09 -4.18 8.08
CA VAL A 106 14.32 -3.10 9.07
C VAL A 106 14.49 -3.66 10.50
N MET A 107 14.11 -4.92 10.73
CA MET A 107 14.33 -5.70 11.97
C MET A 107 15.74 -6.31 12.00
#